data_AF-A0A1V0BZH9-F1
#
_entry.id   AF-A0A1V0BZH9-F1
#
_cell.length_a   1.000
_cell.length_b   1.000
_cell.length_c   1.000
_cell.angle_alpha   90.00
_cell.angle_beta   90.00
_cell.angle_gamma   90.00
#
_symmetry.space_group_name_H-M   'P 1'
#
loop_
_entity.id
_entity.type
_entity.pdbx_description
1 polymer ?
#
loop_
_entity_poly.entity_id
_entity_poly.type
_entity_poly.pdbx_seq_one_letter_code
_entity_poly.pdbx_strand_id
1 'polypeptide(L)'
;GFLLVYLVFSKYPTTPVDQSQVEFKVGVISDDDEKSLSQGENNTWVSTYLTGTLTWNKSTQTMTIQWDRESNKTVKSKFSYGGRGMELSELITFNRNLLT
;
A
#
# COMPACT_ATOMS: atom_id res chain seq x y z
N GLY A 1 -1.22 0.70 -15.87
CA GLY A 1 -1.13 -0.42 -14.91
C GLY A 1 0.29 -0.56 -14.41
N PHE A 2 0.84 0.55 -13.92
CA PHE A 2 2.10 0.52 -13.22
C PHE A 2 1.75 0.32 -11.74
N LEU A 3 2.17 -0.80 -11.15
CA LEU A 3 2.05 -0.97 -9.70
C LEU A 3 3.13 -0.08 -9.06
N LEU A 4 2.77 1.12 -8.63
CA LEU A 4 3.64 1.90 -7.78
C LEU A 4 3.60 1.34 -6.35
N VAL A 5 4.68 0.65 -5.98
CA VAL A 5 4.90 0.10 -4.65
C VAL A 5 5.54 1.20 -3.79
N TYR A 6 4.75 1.84 -2.94
CA TYR A 6 5.27 2.72 -1.88
C TYR A 6 5.33 1.98 -0.55
N LEU A 7 6.50 1.98 0.09
CA LEU A 7 6.70 1.34 1.38
C LEU A 7 6.33 2.30 2.52
N VAL A 8 5.22 2.03 3.19
CA VAL A 8 4.85 2.74 4.42
C VAL A 8 5.63 2.15 5.59
N PHE A 9 6.61 2.87 6.12
CA PHE A 9 7.27 2.50 7.37
C PHE A 9 6.54 3.15 8.55
N SER A 10 5.64 2.40 9.19
CA SER A 10 5.15 2.79 10.52
C SER A 10 6.33 2.66 11.50
N LYS A 11 6.86 3.78 11.99
CA LYS A 11 7.94 3.78 12.99
C LYS A 11 7.45 3.14 14.30
N TYR A 12 7.79 1.87 14.48
CA TYR A 12 7.89 1.21 15.77
C TYR A 12 9.07 0.23 15.73
N PRO A 13 10.27 0.61 16.20
CA PRO A 13 11.12 -0.37 16.84
C PRO A 13 10.66 -0.45 18.29
N THR A 14 9.83 -1.45 18.64
CA THR A 14 9.91 -1.97 20.00
C THR A 14 11.27 -2.65 20.12
N THR A 15 12.24 -1.92 20.66
CA THR A 15 13.50 -2.36 21.31
C THR A 15 14.23 -3.60 20.75
N PRO A 16 15.53 -3.50 20.40
CA PRO A 16 16.27 -4.63 19.85
C PRO A 16 16.51 -5.69 20.94
N VAL A 17 15.94 -6.88 20.74
CA VAL A 17 16.36 -8.11 21.44
C VAL A 17 17.05 -8.97 20.41
N ASP A 18 18.31 -8.66 20.10
CA ASP A 18 19.23 -9.57 19.38
C ASP A 18 18.60 -10.40 18.24
N GLN A 19 17.90 -9.75 17.31
CA GLN A 19 17.31 -10.44 16.15
C GLN A 19 18.13 -10.11 14.91
N SER A 20 18.63 -11.16 14.25
CA SER A 20 19.20 -11.12 12.91
C SER A 20 18.20 -10.61 11.86
N GLN A 21 16.93 -10.45 12.24
CA GLN A 21 15.84 -9.99 11.38
C GLN A 21 15.16 -8.74 11.96
N VAL A 22 14.67 -7.89 11.07
CA VAL A 22 13.85 -6.71 11.40
C VAL A 22 12.59 -6.77 10.55
N GLU A 23 11.43 -6.62 11.19
CA GLU A 23 10.14 -6.66 10.51
C GLU A 23 9.50 -5.27 10.44
N PHE A 24 8.83 -5.00 9.32
CA PHE A 24 8.10 -3.77 9.05
C PHE A 24 6.72 -4.12 8.50
N LYS A 25 5.67 -3.49 9.03
CA LYS A 25 4.37 -3.49 8.34
C LYS A 25 4.46 -2.61 7.12
N VAL A 26 3.93 -3.08 6.00
CA VAL A 26 3.90 -2.37 4.73
C VAL A 26 2.49 -2.35 4.17
N GLY A 27 2.16 -1.29 3.45
CA GLY A 27 0.95 -1.19 2.64
C GLY A 27 1.32 -0.74 1.23
N VAL A 28 0.59 -1.19 0.22
CA VAL A 28 0.76 -0.76 -1.18
C VAL A 28 -0.59 -0.45 -1.79
N ILE A 29 -0.65 0.56 -2.66
CA ILE A 29 -1.88 0.98 -3.33
C ILE A 29 -1.65 1.04 -4.84
N SER A 30 -2.66 0.66 -5.64
CA SER A 30 -2.55 0.67 -7.09
C SER A 30 -2.84 2.05 -7.70
N ASP A 31 -2.06 2.38 -8.72
CA ASP A 31 -2.40 3.40 -9.71
C ASP A 31 -2.74 2.69 -11.03
N ASP A 32 -4.04 2.57 -11.28
CA ASP A 32 -4.57 1.86 -12.45
C ASP A 32 -4.81 2.78 -13.66
N ASP A 33 -4.34 4.03 -13.61
CA ASP A 33 -4.57 5.04 -14.65
C ASP A 33 -6.08 5.14 -15.01
N GLU A 34 -6.41 5.23 -16.30
CA GLU A 34 -7.79 5.24 -16.81
C GLU A 34 -8.60 3.97 -16.47
N LYS A 35 -7.94 2.88 -16.07
CA LYS A 35 -8.61 1.63 -15.67
C LYS A 35 -9.13 1.64 -14.24
N SER A 36 -8.89 2.74 -13.51
CA SER A 36 -9.51 2.99 -12.21
C SER A 36 -11.04 3.12 -12.29
N LEU A 37 -11.63 3.39 -13.46
CA LEU A 37 -13.09 3.47 -13.60
C LEU A 37 -13.77 2.10 -13.35
N SER A 38 -14.68 2.07 -12.37
CA SER A 38 -15.45 0.88 -11.99
C SER A 38 -16.34 0.39 -13.13
N GLN A 39 -16.28 -0.91 -13.40
CA GLN A 39 -17.15 -1.59 -14.37
C GLN A 39 -18.54 -1.93 -13.79
N GLY A 40 -18.68 -1.89 -12.46
CA GLY A 40 -19.90 -2.31 -11.76
C GLY A 40 -20.69 -1.18 -11.09
N GLU A 41 -20.12 0.02 -10.99
CA GLU A 41 -20.77 1.17 -10.37
C GLU A 41 -20.51 2.44 -11.20
N ASN A 42 -21.57 3.07 -11.68
CA ASN A 42 -21.46 4.30 -12.48
C ASN A 42 -20.77 5.43 -11.70
N ASN A 43 -19.96 6.22 -12.40
CA ASN A 43 -19.23 7.38 -11.86
C ASN A 43 -18.47 7.05 -10.57
N THR A 44 -17.81 5.89 -10.56
CA THR A 44 -17.04 5.41 -9.41
C THR A 44 -15.67 4.98 -9.90
N TRP A 45 -14.62 5.47 -9.25
CA TRP A 45 -13.25 5.06 -9.49
C TRP A 45 -12.75 4.23 -8.31
N VAL A 46 -11.88 3.27 -8.58
CA VAL A 46 -11.40 2.27 -7.63
C VAL A 46 -9.87 2.12 -7.70
N SER A 47 -9.28 1.84 -6.55
CA SER A 47 -7.89 1.37 -6.42
C SER A 47 -7.85 0.15 -5.52
N THR A 48 -6.78 -0.63 -5.61
CA THR A 48 -6.52 -1.79 -4.76
C THR A 48 -5.48 -1.46 -3.71
N TYR A 49 -5.79 -1.72 -2.45
CA TYR A 49 -4.88 -1.60 -1.32
C TYR A 49 -4.54 -3.00 -0.78
N LEU A 50 -3.25 -3.29 -0.59
CA LEU A 50 -2.74 -4.52 0.02
C LEU A 50 -1.87 -4.18 1.23
N THR A 51 -1.81 -5.09 2.19
CA THR A 51 -0.96 -5.00 3.38
C THR A 51 -0.13 -6.25 3.54
N GLY A 52 1.04 -6.11 4.15
CA GLY A 52 1.92 -7.22 4.43
C GLY A 52 2.98 -6.90 5.46
N THR A 53 3.92 -7.83 5.59
CA THR A 53 5.08 -7.72 6.47
C THR A 53 6.34 -7.88 5.62
N LEU A 54 7.21 -6.87 5.66
CA LEU A 54 8.53 -6.91 5.10
C LEU A 54 9.51 -7.35 6.18
N THR A 55 10.30 -8.38 5.90
CA THR A 55 11.35 -8.87 6.80
C THR A 55 12.70 -8.62 6.17
N TRP A 56 13.55 -7.84 6.84
CA TRP A 56 14.95 -7.66 6.48
C TRP A 56 15.82 -8.56 7.34
N ASN A 57 16.48 -9.54 6.74
CA ASN A 57 17.48 -10.37 7.39
C ASN A 57 18.87 -9.72 7.21
N LYS A 58 19.45 -9.25 8.31
CA LYS A 58 20.75 -8.58 8.36
C LYS A 58 21.91 -9.53 8.03
N SER A 59 21.81 -10.79 8.44
CA SER A 59 22.87 -11.79 8.28
C SER A 59 23.02 -12.23 6.82
N THR A 60 21.90 -12.42 6.13
CA THR A 60 21.89 -12.82 4.70
C THR A 60 21.80 -11.63 3.75
N GLN A 61 21.58 -10.42 4.27
CA GLN A 61 21.30 -9.20 3.49
C GLN A 61 20.11 -9.36 2.52
N THR A 62 19.11 -10.14 2.91
CA THR A 62 17.92 -10.41 2.09
C THR A 62 16.69 -9.71 2.65
N MET A 63 15.75 -9.41 1.75
CA MET A 63 14.48 -8.80 2.08
C MET A 63 13.34 -9.62 1.48
N THR A 64 12.36 -9.99 2.30
CA THR A 64 11.18 -10.74 1.88
C THR A 64 9.92 -9.97 2.23
N ILE A 65 8.88 -10.11 1.41
CA ILE A 65 7.56 -9.56 1.71
C ILE A 65 6.58 -10.72 1.77
N GLN A 66 5.85 -10.81 2.88
CA GLN A 66 4.71 -11.71 3.04
C GLN A 66 3.44 -10.86 3.09
N TRP A 67 2.56 -11.03 2.10
CA TRP A 67 1.26 -10.35 2.08
C TRP A 67 0.31 -10.97 3.12
N ASP A 68 -0.44 -10.14 3.84
CA ASP A 68 -1.42 -10.63 4.80
C ASP A 68 -2.56 -11.33 4.03
N ARG A 69 -3.11 -12.40 4.62
CA ARG A 69 -4.28 -13.08 4.06
C ARG A 69 -5.46 -12.10 4.00
N GLU A 70 -6.18 -12.11 2.87
CA GLU A 70 -7.37 -11.24 2.66
C GLU A 70 -7.05 -9.74 2.80
N SER A 71 -5.79 -9.34 2.57
CA SER A 71 -5.36 -7.94 2.60
C SER A 71 -5.88 -7.09 1.44
N ASN A 72 -6.35 -7.73 0.37
CA ASN A 72 -6.87 -7.05 -0.82
C ASN A 72 -8.16 -6.28 -0.47
N LYS A 73 -8.05 -4.96 -0.42
CA LYS A 73 -9.15 -4.04 -0.15
C LYS A 73 -9.34 -3.11 -1.34
N THR A 74 -10.59 -2.96 -1.78
CA THR A 74 -10.95 -1.94 -2.76
C THR A 74 -11.19 -0.61 -2.05
N VAL A 75 -10.46 0.43 -2.45
CA VAL A 75 -10.73 1.82 -2.08
C VAL A 75 -11.49 2.47 -3.23
N LYS A 76 -12.55 3.24 -2.95
CA LYS A 76 -13.39 3.83 -4.00
C LYS A 76 -13.81 5.26 -3.72
N SER A 77 -14.03 6.02 -4.78
CA SER A 77 -14.55 7.38 -4.72
C SER A 77 -15.48 7.67 -5.91
N LYS A 78 -16.44 8.58 -5.69
CA LYS A 78 -17.25 9.18 -6.77
C LYS A 78 -16.72 10.52 -7.26
N PHE A 79 -15.67 11.02 -6.61
CA PHE A 79 -15.01 12.25 -7.00
C PHE A 79 -14.05 11.99 -8.17
N SER A 80 -14.13 12.84 -9.19
CA SER A 80 -13.23 12.83 -10.34
C SER A 80 -13.04 14.24 -10.88
N TYR A 81 -11.96 14.42 -11.65
CA TYR A 81 -11.71 15.62 -12.42
C TYR A 81 -11.38 15.21 -13.87
N GLY A 82 -12.10 15.77 -14.85
CA GLY A 82 -11.91 15.39 -16.26
C GLY A 82 -12.21 13.92 -16.57
N GLY A 83 -13.06 13.25 -15.77
CA GLY A 83 -13.39 11.83 -15.94
C GLY A 83 -12.39 10.84 -15.35
N ARG A 84 -11.37 11.33 -14.61
CA ARG A 84 -10.33 10.53 -13.95
C ARG A 84 -10.40 10.71 -12.43
N GLY A 85 -10.19 9.65 -11.68
CA GLY A 85 -10.24 9.64 -10.22
C GLY A 85 -9.55 8.40 -9.66
N MET A 86 -9.17 8.43 -8.38
CA MET A 86 -8.46 7.30 -7.73
C MET A 86 -7.17 6.85 -8.45
N GLU A 87 -6.46 7.79 -9.09
CA GLU A 87 -5.10 7.60 -9.60
C GLU A 87 -4.11 7.94 -8.48
N LEU A 88 -4.02 7.01 -7.53
CA LEU A 88 -3.32 7.21 -6.27
C LEU A 88 -1.82 6.94 -6.45
N SER A 89 -1.06 8.02 -6.57
CA SER A 89 0.36 7.99 -6.92
C SER A 89 1.31 8.03 -5.72
N GLU A 90 0.80 8.09 -4.49
CA GLU A 90 1.62 8.02 -3.28
C GLU A 90 0.84 7.41 -2.10
N LEU A 91 1.55 6.80 -1.16
CA LEU A 91 1.00 6.32 0.10
C LEU A 91 1.94 6.69 1.26
N ILE A 92 1.48 7.54 2.17
CA ILE A 92 2.31 8.11 3.25
C ILE A 92 1.62 8.01 4.62
N THR A 93 2.42 7.82 5.67
CA THR A 93 1.92 8.05 7.04
C THR A 93 2.23 9.48 7.48
N PHE A 94 1.19 10.27 7.73
CA PHE A 94 1.30 11.63 8.26
C PHE A 94 0.40 11.79 9.49
N ASN A 95 0.98 12.28 10.58
CA ASN A 95 0.28 12.48 11.85
C ASN A 95 -0.54 11.23 12.30
N ARG A 96 0.07 10.04 12.20
CA ARG A 96 -0.56 8.74 12.52
C ARG A 96 -1.73 8.33 11.61
N ASN A 97 -1.99 9.06 10.53
CA ASN A 97 -2.97 8.70 9.51
C ASN A 97 -2.26 8.20 8.26
N LEU A 98 -2.90 7.26 7.56
CA LEU A 98 -2.48 6.83 6.23
C LEU A 98 -3.17 7.74 5.20
N LEU A 99 -2.37 8.41 4.37
CA LEU A 99 -2.84 9.33 3.34
C LEU A 99 -2.37 8.87 1.96
N THR A 100 -3.17 9.22 0.97
CA THR A 100 -2.99 8.95 -0.45
C THR A 100 -3.68 10.05 -1.25
#